data_AF-A0A3B0PF67-F1
#
_entry.id   AF-A0A3B0PF67-F1
#
_cell.length_a   1.000
_cell.length_b   1.000
_cell.length_c   1.000
_cell.angle_alpha   90.00
_cell.angle_beta   90.00
_cell.angle_gamma   90.00
#
_symmetry.space_group_name_H-M   'P 1'
#
loop_
_entity.id
_entity.type
_entity.pdbx_description
1 polymer ?
#
loop_
_entity_poly.entity_id
_entity_poly.type
_entity_poly.pdbx_seq_one_letter_code
_entity_poly.pdbx_strand_id
1 'polypeptide(L)'
;MFTSLELEDAAQYFGPYPPDKDHVYTLTVFGLDVDASELEYKDADGLSHKLDKPYYVGDFLQAVDTHVVGTYTLNFKYRQAGSN
;
A
#
# COMPACT_ATOMS: atom_id res chain seq x y z
N MET A 1 17.64 11.25 4.07
CA MET A 1 17.55 9.87 4.59
C MET A 1 16.32 9.83 5.47
N PHE A 2 15.24 9.21 5.02
CA PHE A 2 13.97 9.15 5.76
C PHE A 2 13.87 7.76 6.36
N THR A 3 14.48 7.57 7.52
CA THR A 3 14.24 6.41 8.37
C THR A 3 13.33 6.89 9.47
N SER A 4 12.02 6.65 9.32
CA SER A 4 11.13 6.76 10.47
C SER A 4 11.68 5.87 11.59
N LEU A 5 11.74 6.41 12.81
CA LEU A 5 12.22 5.68 13.98
C LEU A 5 11.10 4.88 14.66
N GLU A 6 9.84 5.18 14.33
CA GLU A 6 8.65 4.55 14.90
C GLU A 6 7.82 3.85 13.79
N LEU A 7 7.24 2.69 14.12
CA LEU A 7 6.49 1.84 13.18
C LEU A 7 5.23 2.54 12.64
N GLU A 8 4.62 3.39 13.47
CA GLU A 8 3.38 4.13 13.16
C GLU A 8 3.58 5.19 12.08
N ASP A 9 4.75 5.85 12.10
CA ASP A 9 5.15 6.83 11.08
C ASP A 9 5.55 6.14 9.76
N ALA A 10 6.01 4.89 9.82
CA ALA A 10 6.30 4.08 8.62
C ALA A 10 5.03 3.57 7.90
N ALA A 11 3.88 3.58 8.58
CA ALA A 11 2.60 3.19 8.00
C ALA A 11 1.89 4.33 7.25
N GLN A 12 2.44 5.55 7.27
CA GLN A 12 1.83 6.72 6.64
C GLN A 12 2.14 6.79 5.14
N TYR A 13 1.36 7.63 4.44
CA TYR A 13 1.60 7.91 3.03
C TYR A 13 2.90 8.70 2.82
N PHE A 14 3.82 8.14 2.03
CA PHE A 14 5.02 8.82 1.57
C PHE A 14 4.82 9.40 0.17
N GLY A 15 4.85 10.73 0.09
CA GLY A 15 4.68 11.45 -1.17
C GLY A 15 5.82 11.24 -2.17
N PRO A 16 5.57 11.46 -3.48
CA PRO A 16 6.59 11.45 -4.51
C PRO A 16 7.78 12.37 -4.23
N TYR A 17 9.00 11.83 -4.30
CA TYR A 17 10.25 12.59 -4.23
C TYR A 17 11.31 12.00 -5.17
N PRO A 18 11.10 12.08 -6.49
CA PRO A 18 11.95 11.40 -7.46
C PRO A 18 13.30 12.14 -7.62
N PRO A 19 14.45 11.49 -7.38
CA PRO A 19 15.73 12.19 -7.26
C PRO A 19 16.44 12.46 -8.60
N ASP A 20 16.20 11.65 -9.63
CA ASP A 20 17.03 11.57 -10.84
C ASP A 20 16.33 12.03 -12.13
N LYS A 21 15.03 11.78 -12.24
CA LYS A 21 14.18 12.14 -13.38
C LYS A 21 12.73 12.14 -12.95
N ASP A 22 11.83 12.56 -13.83
CA ASP A 22 10.39 12.42 -13.56
C ASP A 22 10.00 10.94 -13.38
N HIS A 23 9.20 10.65 -12.36
CA HIS A 23 8.69 9.29 -12.10
C HIS A 23 7.19 9.23 -12.40
N VAL A 24 6.72 8.05 -12.81
CA VAL A 24 5.30 7.72 -12.90
C VAL A 24 4.94 6.91 -11.66
N TYR A 25 3.93 7.38 -10.93
CA TYR A 25 3.37 6.71 -9.76
C TYR A 25 2.03 6.11 -10.12
N THR A 26 1.73 4.96 -9.52
CA THR A 26 0.50 4.21 -9.73
C THR A 26 -0.32 4.20 -8.45
N LEU A 27 -1.56 4.67 -8.53
CA LEU A 27 -2.58 4.52 -7.50
C LEU A 27 -3.54 3.42 -7.94
N THR A 28 -3.62 2.36 -7.15
CA THR A 28 -4.58 1.26 -7.37
C THR A 28 -5.63 1.28 -6.26
N VAL A 29 -6.89 1.26 -6.65
CA VAL A 29 -8.04 1.19 -5.75
C VAL A 29 -8.76 -0.13 -6.00
N PHE A 30 -8.98 -0.90 -4.94
CA PHE A 30 -9.72 -2.15 -4.96
C PHE A 30 -11.12 -1.92 -4.38
N GLY A 31 -12.14 -2.29 -5.14
CA GLY A 31 -13.50 -2.47 -4.62
C GLY A 31 -13.62 -3.88 -4.06
N LEU A 32 -14.10 -4.01 -2.82
CA LEU A 32 -14.24 -5.27 -2.11
C LEU A 32 -15.71 -5.67 -1.99
N ASP A 33 -16.00 -6.97 -1.94
CA ASP A 33 -17.34 -7.50 -1.62
C ASP A 33 -17.65 -7.55 -0.12
N VAL A 34 -16.62 -7.43 0.72
CA VAL A 34 -16.71 -7.41 2.19
C VAL A 34 -16.22 -6.09 2.76
N ASP A 35 -16.57 -5.85 4.02
CA ASP A 35 -16.01 -4.73 4.78
C ASP A 35 -14.53 -4.97 5.09
N ALA A 36 -13.72 -3.90 5.04
CA ALA A 36 -12.27 -3.99 5.26
C ALA A 36 -11.89 -4.57 6.64
N SER A 37 -12.77 -4.46 7.65
CA SER A 37 -12.57 -5.05 8.98
C SER A 37 -12.69 -6.57 9.02
N GLU A 38 -13.19 -7.19 7.95
CA GLU A 38 -13.33 -8.64 7.81
C GLU A 38 -12.13 -9.28 7.10
N LEU A 39 -11.18 -8.46 6.61
CA LEU A 39 -10.00 -8.94 5.93
C LEU A 39 -9.05 -9.68 6.88
N GLU A 40 -8.61 -10.85 6.43
CA GLU A 40 -7.68 -11.72 7.14
C GLU A 40 -6.53 -12.13 6.21
N TYR A 41 -5.32 -12.22 6.75
CA TYR A 41 -4.14 -12.71 6.05
C TYR A 41 -3.53 -13.89 6.82
N LYS A 42 -2.69 -14.68 6.15
CA LYS A 42 -2.01 -15.82 6.76
C LYS A 42 -0.53 -15.53 6.87
N ASP A 43 0.02 -15.72 8.06
CA ASP A 43 1.46 -15.60 8.29
C ASP A 43 2.25 -16.78 7.66
N ALA A 44 3.57 -16.76 7.81
CA ALA A 44 4.46 -17.81 7.32
C ALA A 44 4.23 -19.17 8.00
N ASP A 45 3.65 -19.17 9.20
CA ASP A 45 3.31 -20.36 9.97
C ASP A 45 1.90 -20.89 9.63
N GLY A 46 1.17 -20.19 8.76
CA GLY A 46 -0.17 -20.55 8.29
C GLY A 46 -1.30 -20.13 9.23
N LEU A 47 -1.01 -19.31 10.25
CA LEU A 47 -2.00 -18.79 11.18
C LEU A 47 -2.74 -17.60 10.55
N SER A 48 -4.07 -17.59 10.66
CA SER A 48 -4.89 -16.46 10.21
C SER A 48 -4.83 -15.31 11.22
N HIS A 49 -4.58 -14.11 10.73
CA HIS A 49 -4.60 -12.87 11.49
C HIS A 49 -5.52 -11.84 10.85
N LYS A 50 -6.18 -11.02 11.67
CA LYS A 50 -6.94 -9.88 11.19
C LYS A 50 -6.01 -8.77 10.70
N LEU A 51 -6.47 -8.03 9.68
CA LEU A 51 -5.76 -6.88 9.15
C LEU A 51 -6.01 -5.61 9.99
N ASP A 52 -5.75 -5.66 11.31
CA ASP A 52 -6.10 -4.62 12.29
C ASP A 52 -4.89 -3.90 12.94
N LYS A 53 -3.67 -4.35 12.66
CA LYS A 53 -2.40 -3.77 13.11
C LYS A 53 -1.62 -3.21 11.92
N PRO A 54 -0.55 -2.42 12.11
CA PRO A 54 0.35 -2.09 11.02
C PRO A 54 0.74 -3.35 10.24
N TYR A 55 0.40 -3.36 8.96
CA TYR A 55 0.55 -4.50 8.06
C TYR A 55 1.40 -4.10 6.86
N TYR A 56 2.02 -5.08 6.21
CA TYR A 56 2.74 -4.84 4.97
C TYR A 56 1.79 -4.94 3.77
N VAL A 57 2.21 -4.35 2.65
CA VAL A 57 1.45 -4.43 1.39
C VAL A 57 1.22 -5.89 0.95
N GLY A 58 2.16 -6.80 1.24
CA GLY A 58 2.00 -8.22 0.95
C GLY A 58 0.83 -8.85 1.69
N ASP A 59 0.69 -8.56 2.99
CA ASP A 59 -0.40 -9.06 3.84
C ASP A 59 -1.74 -8.51 3.35
N PHE A 60 -1.79 -7.21 3.04
CA PHE A 60 -2.98 -6.57 2.46
C PHE A 60 -3.38 -7.22 1.13
N LEU A 61 -2.43 -7.39 0.20
CA LEU A 61 -2.71 -7.99 -1.11
C LEU A 61 -3.21 -9.43 -0.99
N GLN A 62 -2.65 -10.21 -0.07
CA GLN A 62 -3.14 -11.56 0.21
C GLN A 62 -4.57 -11.53 0.75
N ALA A 63 -4.86 -10.62 1.69
CA ALA A 63 -6.18 -10.53 2.32
C ALA A 63 -7.27 -10.11 1.34
N VAL A 64 -6.97 -9.19 0.41
CA VAL A 64 -7.97 -8.71 -0.56
C VAL A 64 -8.16 -9.64 -1.76
N ASP A 65 -7.20 -10.49 -2.10
CA ASP A 65 -7.16 -11.27 -3.36
C ASP A 65 -8.47 -12.02 -3.66
N THR A 66 -9.10 -12.61 -2.63
CA THR A 66 -10.36 -13.37 -2.77
C THR A 66 -11.63 -12.52 -2.72
N HIS A 67 -11.49 -11.23 -2.41
CA HIS A 67 -12.60 -10.30 -2.12
C HIS A 67 -12.72 -9.16 -3.14
N VAL A 68 -11.79 -9.06 -4.10
CA VAL A 68 -11.82 -7.99 -5.12
C VAL A 68 -12.97 -8.22 -6.11
N VAL A 69 -13.91 -7.26 -6.16
CA VAL A 69 -14.98 -7.20 -7.18
C VAL A 69 -14.65 -6.26 -8.33
N GLY A 70 -13.68 -5.37 -8.14
CA GLY A 70 -13.25 -4.44 -9.17
C GLY A 70 -11.96 -3.73 -8.80
N THR A 71 -11.20 -3.35 -9.82
CA THR A 71 -9.93 -2.65 -9.66
C THR A 71 -9.91 -1.43 -10.56
N TYR A 72 -9.48 -0.29 -10.02
CA TYR A 72 -9.20 0.90 -10.80
C TYR A 72 -7.77 1.36 -10.58
N THR A 73 -7.10 1.74 -11.68
CA THR A 73 -5.70 2.16 -11.63
C THR A 73 -5.56 3.53 -12.29
N LEU A 74 -4.90 4.44 -11.58
CA LEU A 74 -4.53 5.76 -12.06
C LEU A 74 -3.01 5.86 -12.09
N ASN A 75 -2.47 6.24 -13.25
CA ASN A 75 -1.06 6.59 -13.39
C ASN A 75 -0.93 8.11 -13.48
N PHE A 76 -0.04 8.68 -12.67
CA PHE A 76 0.26 10.10 -12.73
C PHE A 76 1.76 10.33 -12.65
N LYS A 77 2.22 11.42 -13.27
CA LYS A 77 3.63 11.77 -13.37
C LYS A 77 3.97 12.83 -12.32
N TYR A 78 5.08 12.65 -11.63
CA TYR A 78 5.64 13.64 -10.72
C TYR A 78 7.02 14.07 -11.22
N ARG A 79 7.28 15.38 -11.20
CA ARG A 79 8.54 15.95 -11.71
C ARG A 79 9.70 15.63 -10.78
N GLN A 80 10.91 15.56 -11.34
CA GLN A 80 12.14 15.43 -10.56
C GLN A 80 12.19 16.45 -9.42
N ALA A 81 12.50 15.98 -8.21
CA ALA A 81 12.71 16.83 -7.07
C ALA A 81 13.98 17.67 -7.27
N GLY A 82 13.87 19.00 -7.13
CA GLY A 82 14.99 19.92 -7.31
C GLY A 82 15.31 20.29 -8.75
N SER A 83 14.51 19.86 -9.75
CA SER A 83 14.58 20.43 -11.09
C SER A 83 13.81 21.77 -11.11
N ASN A 84 14.52 22.88 -11.31
CA ASN A 84 13.93 24.19 -11.61
C ASN A 84 13.27 24.21 -12.99
#